data_AF-A0A3G9J6J0-F1
#
_entry.id   AF-A0A3G9J6J0-F1
#
_cell.length_a   1.000
_cell.length_b   1.000
_cell.length_c   1.000
_cell.angle_alpha   90.00
_cell.angle_beta   90.00
_cell.angle_gamma   90.00
#
_symmetry.space_group_name_H-M   'P 1'
#
loop_
_entity.id
_entity.type
_entity.pdbx_description
1 polymer ?
#
loop_
_entity_poly.entity_id
_entity_poly.type
_entity_poly.pdbx_seq_one_letter_code
_entity_poly.pdbx_strand_id
1 'polypeptide(L)' 'MKNKAEPIPVMDYRQYRRARKLVHECCNYIDGNCIALDDGEEYVCVQSISYSLLCRWFRAAVLPQDKELETALFAG' A
#
# COMPACT_ATOMS: atom_id res chain seq x y z
N MET A 1 -2.37 -0.38 27.04
CA MET A 1 -3.01 0.50 26.02
C MET A 1 -3.59 -0.41 24.95
N LYS A 2 -4.91 -0.42 24.76
CA LYS A 2 -5.53 -1.24 23.71
C LYS A 2 -5.19 -0.57 22.37
N ASN A 3 -4.19 -1.10 21.65
CA ASN A 3 -3.98 -0.78 20.24
C ASN A 3 -5.20 -1.28 19.47
N LYS A 4 -6.26 -0.48 19.43
CA LYS A 4 -7.30 -0.66 18.42
C LYS A 4 -6.64 -0.21 17.12
N ALA A 5 -6.03 -1.15 16.40
CA ALA A 5 -5.64 -0.90 15.02
C ALA A 5 -6.91 -0.42 14.31
N GLU A 6 -6.86 0.78 13.73
CA GLU A 6 -7.95 1.25 12.88
C GLU A 6 -8.25 0.16 11.84
N PRO A 7 -9.54 -0.12 11.59
CA PRO A 7 -9.91 -1.10 10.58
C PRO A 7 -9.28 -0.69 9.25
N ILE A 8 -8.61 -1.65 8.60
CA ILE A 8 -7.99 -1.40 7.30
C ILE A 8 -9.11 -1.19 6.28
N PRO A 9 -9.13 -0.05 5.56
CA PRO A 9 -10.14 0.20 4.54
C PRO A 9 -10.16 -0.90 3.48
N VAL A 10 -11.36 -1.30 3.06
CA VAL A 10 -11.55 -2.21 1.94
C VAL A 10 -11.61 -1.38 0.67
N MET A 11 -10.72 -1.68 -0.28
CA MET A 11 -10.69 -1.00 -1.58
C MET A 11 -11.73 -1.59 -2.52
N ASP A 12 -12.50 -0.73 -3.19
CA ASP A 12 -13.20 -1.14 -4.41
C ASP A 12 -12.21 -1.37 -5.56
N TYR A 13 -12.70 -1.89 -6.70
CA TYR A 13 -11.82 -2.19 -7.84
C TYR A 13 -11.12 -0.96 -8.41
N ARG A 14 -11.76 0.22 -8.40
CA ARG A 14 -11.18 1.46 -8.93
C ARG A 14 -10.08 1.97 -8.00
N GLN A 15 -10.32 1.95 -6.70
CA GLN A 15 -9.35 2.28 -5.66
C GLN A 15 -8.15 1.34 -5.71
N TYR A 16 -8.38 0.02 -5.83
CA TYR A 16 -7.32 -0.97 -5.99
C TYR A 16 -6.46 -0.70 -7.24
N ARG A 17 -7.08 -0.38 -8.38
CA ARG A 17 -6.34 -0.05 -9.62
C ARG A 17 -5.46 1.19 -9.46
N ARG A 18 -5.94 2.23 -8.75
CA ARG A 18 -5.13 3.43 -8.44
C ARG A 18 -3.99 3.09 -7.47
N ALA A 19 -4.28 2.36 -6.39
CA ALA A 19 -3.26 1.92 -5.44
C ALA A 19 -2.17 1.10 -6.11
N ARG A 20 -2.54 0.16 -7.00
CA ARG A 20 -1.58 -0.66 -7.76
C ARG A 20 -0.67 0.17 -8.68
N LYS A 21 -1.21 1.22 -9.29
CA LYS A 21 -0.40 2.17 -10.07
C LYS A 21 0.66 2.84 -9.18
N LEU A 22 0.26 3.35 -8.02
CA LEU A 22 1.18 3.97 -7.06
C LEU A 22 2.23 2.97 -6.54
N VAL A 23 1.87 1.70 -6.35
CA VAL A 23 2.84 0.66 -5.97
C VAL A 23 3.91 0.47 -7.03
N HIS A 24 3.56 0.48 -8.31
CA HIS A 24 4.54 0.34 -9.39
C HIS A 24 5.45 1.58 -9.53
N GLU A 25 5.03 2.72 -9.00
CA GLU A 25 5.81 3.97 -8.94
C GLU A 25 6.56 4.13 -7.60
N CYS A 26 6.36 3.20 -6.65
CA CYS A 26 6.98 3.23 -5.32
C CYS A 26 8.49 3.00 -5.41
N CYS A 27 9.29 3.77 -4.67
CA CYS A 27 10.75 3.63 -4.62
C CYS A 27 11.23 2.26 -4.09
N ASN A 28 10.37 1.53 -3.37
CA ASN A 28 10.69 0.21 -2.85
C ASN A 28 10.27 -0.92 -3.81
N TYR A 29 9.66 -0.61 -4.96
CA TYR A 29 9.24 -1.58 -5.96
C TYR A 29 10.28 -1.72 -7.07
N ILE A 30 10.91 -2.90 -7.19
CA ILE A 30 11.90 -3.21 -8.24
C ILE A 30 11.55 -4.57 -8.84
N ASP A 31 11.28 -4.62 -10.14
CA ASP A 31 11.02 -5.85 -10.91
C ASP A 31 9.97 -6.80 -10.33
N GLY A 32 8.95 -6.26 -9.65
CA GLY A 32 7.90 -7.05 -8.99
C GLY A 32 8.12 -7.25 -7.49
N ASN A 33 9.32 -6.98 -7.00
CA ASN A 33 9.75 -7.22 -5.64
C ASN A 33 9.72 -5.95 -4.78
N CYS A 34 9.61 -6.12 -3.47
CA CYS A 34 9.66 -5.04 -2.49
C CYS A 34 10.95 -5.09 -1.68
N ILE A 35 11.89 -4.20 -1.98
CA ILE A 35 13.21 -4.14 -1.32
C ILE A 35 13.16 -3.65 0.13
N ALA A 36 12.02 -3.16 0.62
CA ALA A 36 11.90 -2.78 2.03
C ALA A 36 11.91 -3.98 2.99
N LEU A 37 11.75 -5.20 2.47
CA LEU A 37 11.83 -6.44 3.24
C LEU A 37 13.27 -6.96 3.37
N ASP A 38 14.19 -6.44 2.53
CA ASP A 38 15.59 -6.84 2.31
C ASP A 38 16.28 -7.50 3.50
N ASP A 39 16.17 -8.82 3.53
CA ASP A 39 16.92 -9.76 4.37
C ASP A 39 17.93 -10.56 3.52
N GLY A 40 18.22 -10.09 2.30
CA GLY A 40 19.01 -10.79 1.30
C GLY A 40 18.21 -11.64 0.30
N GLU A 41 16.88 -11.76 0.46
CA GLU A 41 16.00 -12.51 -0.44
C GLU A 41 15.02 -11.60 -1.22
N GLU A 42 14.63 -12.05 -2.42
CA GLU A 42 13.62 -11.37 -3.22
C GLU A 42 12.20 -11.73 -2.78
N TYR A 43 11.43 -10.72 -2.37
CA TYR A 43 10.02 -10.89 -2.03
C TYR A 43 9.12 -10.07 -2.93
N VAL A 44 8.09 -10.72 -3.49
CA VAL A 44 7.05 -10.02 -4.23
C VAL A 44 6.46 -8.91 -3.37
N CYS A 45 6.21 -7.75 -3.98
CA CYS A 45 5.63 -6.64 -3.23
C CYS A 45 4.24 -7.02 -2.70
N VAL A 46 4.11 -7.24 -1.39
CA VAL A 46 2.83 -7.63 -0.79
C VAL A 46 1.72 -6.63 -1.13
N GLN A 47 2.05 -5.33 -1.25
CA GLN A 47 1.08 -4.31 -1.62
C GLN A 47 0.67 -4.34 -3.10
N SER A 48 1.46 -4.94 -4.00
CA SER A 48 1.13 -5.08 -5.43
C SER A 48 0.16 -6.23 -5.72
N ILE A 49 0.09 -7.21 -4.81
CA ILE A 49 -0.77 -8.40 -4.91
C ILE A 49 -1.94 -8.40 -3.93
N SER A 50 -1.87 -7.59 -2.86
CA SER A 50 -2.92 -7.50 -1.85
C SER A 50 -4.02 -6.52 -2.26
N TYR A 51 -5.27 -6.90 -2.02
CA TYR A 51 -6.43 -6.00 -2.06
C TYR A 51 -6.59 -5.18 -0.76
N SER A 52 -5.61 -5.22 0.14
CA SER A 52 -5.61 -4.54 1.45
C SER A 52 -4.45 -3.56 1.59
N LEU A 53 -4.60 -2.56 2.48
CA LEU A 53 -3.57 -1.56 2.79
C LEU A 53 -2.67 -1.97 3.98
N LEU A 54 -2.20 -3.21 3.98
CA LEU A 54 -1.40 -3.75 5.10
C LEU A 54 -0.01 -3.07 5.19
N CYS A 55 0.56 -2.68 4.05
CA CYS A 55 1.88 -2.06 4.01
C CYS A 55 1.85 -0.67 4.67
N ARG A 56 2.52 -0.55 5.83
CA ARG A 56 2.61 0.70 6.58
C ARG A 56 3.39 1.77 5.82
N TRP A 57 4.46 1.38 5.12
CA TRP A 57 5.23 2.29 4.27
C TRP A 57 4.38 2.89 3.15
N PHE A 58 3.61 2.03 2.46
CA PHE A 58 2.72 2.49 1.40
C PHE A 58 1.75 3.53 1.93
N ARG A 59 1.08 3.25 3.06
CA ARG A 59 0.14 4.21 3.68
C ARG A 59 0.79 5.53 4.06
N ALA A 60 2.01 5.52 4.60
CA ALA A 60 2.64 6.73 5.12
C ALA A 60 3.37 7.57 4.05
N ALA A 61 3.93 6.94 3.01
CA ALA A 61 4.85 7.60 2.08
C ALA A 61 4.40 7.58 0.61
N VAL A 62 3.58 6.61 0.21
CA VAL A 62 3.20 6.40 -1.18
C VAL A 62 1.76 6.84 -1.45
N LEU A 63 0.82 6.37 -0.63
CA LEU A 63 -0.59 6.70 -0.74
C LEU A 63 -0.87 8.22 -0.70
N PRO A 64 -0.21 9.04 0.14
CA PRO A 64 -0.46 10.49 0.17
C PRO A 64 -0.09 11.23 -1.13
N GLN A 65 0.62 10.58 -2.06
CA GLN A 65 0.88 11.12 -3.40
C GLN A 65 -0.41 11.17 -4.25
N ASP A 66 -1.42 10.37 -3.89
CA ASP A 66 -2.78 10.43 -4.42
C ASP A 66 -3.77 10.80 -3.29
N LYS A 67 -3.84 12.10 -2.99
CA LYS A 67 -4.66 12.65 -1.89
C LYS A 67 -6.15 12.32 -1.99
N GLU A 68 -6.66 12.23 -3.22
CA GLU A 68 -8.06 11.86 -3.43
C GLU A 68 -8.31 10.41 -3.04
N LEU A 69 -7.42 9.50 -3.45
CA LEU A 69 -7.50 8.10 -3.06
C LEU A 69 -7.33 7.92 -1.56
N GLU A 70 -6.35 8.60 -0.95
CA GLU A 70 -6.13 8.59 0.50
C GLU A 70 -7.39 9.01 1.26
N THR A 71 -7.98 10.16 0.88
CA THR A 71 -9.20 10.67 1.49
C THR A 71 -10.36 9.69 1.32
N ALA A 72 -10.55 9.13 0.12
CA ALA A 72 -11.63 8.18 -0.14
C ALA A 72 -11.52 6.87 0.67
N LEU A 73 -10.31 6.52 1.13
CA LEU A 73 -10.07 5.31 1.91
C LEU A 73 -10.17 5.54 3.42
N PHE A 74 -9.76 6.71 3.92
CA PHE A 74 -9.66 6.97 5.37
C PHE A 74 -10.65 8.00 5.92
N ALA A 75 -11.41 8.70 5.08
CA ALA A 75 -12.43 9.66 5.53
C ALA A 75 -13.81 9.02 5.79
N GLY A 76 -13.87 7.68 5.89
CA GLY A 76 -15.09 6.89 6.15
C GLY A 76 -15.34 6.64 7.63
#